data_AF-A0A847DY00-F1
#
_entry.id   AF-A0A847DY00-F1
#
_cell.length_a   1.000
_cell.length_b   1.000
_cell.length_c   1.000
_cell.angle_alpha   90.00
_cell.angle_beta   90.00
_cell.angle_gamma   90.00
#
_symmetry.space_group_name_H-M   'P 1'
#
loop_
_entity.id
_entity.type
_entity.pdbx_description
1 polymer ?
#
loop_
_entity_poly.entity_id
_entity_poly.type
_entity_poly.pdbx_seq_one_letter_code
_entity_poly.pdbx_strand_id
1 'polypeptide(L)'
;QWYFQRYVAHLPAAGELVLFDRSWYNRAGVEKVMGFCTDAEYRRFLEQAPIFEKLLVDDGILLYKYWLAVDQVHQEERFAERAEDPLKRWKLSPIDLKSRELYEEYGLARDAMFEATHTKHAPWYVVEFDDQRRGRLNLIRHLLDLVPDRKVPVETLELPPLPGKPATERYTGPVKPLKGRY
;
A
#
# COMPACT_ATOMS: atom_id res chain seq x y z
N GLN A 1 -15.60 -19.00 -3.31
CA GLN A 1 -15.88 -17.71 -2.65
C GLN A 1 -15.90 -16.63 -3.72
N TRP A 2 -16.64 -15.54 -3.54
CA TRP A 2 -16.53 -14.38 -4.43
C TRP A 2 -15.13 -13.78 -4.29
N TYR A 3 -14.47 -13.42 -5.40
CA TYR A 3 -13.03 -13.09 -5.37
C TYR A 3 -12.69 -11.89 -4.46
N PHE A 4 -13.58 -10.89 -4.41
CA PHE A 4 -13.40 -9.70 -3.57
C PHE A 4 -13.69 -9.95 -2.08
N GLN A 5 -14.33 -11.08 -1.73
CA GLN A 5 -14.83 -11.35 -0.37
C GLN A 5 -13.76 -11.19 0.72
N ARG A 6 -12.53 -11.68 0.47
CA ARG A 6 -11.43 -11.55 1.44
C ARG A 6 -10.91 -10.12 1.58
N TYR A 7 -11.03 -9.30 0.53
CA TYR A 7 -10.55 -7.92 0.55
C TYR A 7 -11.56 -6.99 1.23
N VAL A 8 -12.86 -7.27 1.07
CA VAL A 8 -13.95 -6.51 1.73
C VAL A 8 -13.78 -6.49 3.25
N ALA A 9 -13.28 -7.59 3.84
CA ALA A 9 -13.02 -7.67 5.28
C ALA A 9 -11.94 -6.69 5.79
N HIS A 10 -11.18 -6.07 4.89
CA HIS A 10 -10.11 -5.12 5.20
C HIS A 10 -10.41 -3.70 4.71
N LEU A 11 -11.64 -3.40 4.28
CA LEU A 11 -12.01 -2.04 3.89
C LEU A 11 -12.01 -1.10 5.11
N PRO A 12 -11.65 0.19 4.93
CA PRO A 12 -11.61 1.16 6.02
C PRO A 12 -13.00 1.49 6.56
N ALA A 13 -13.10 1.69 7.86
CA ALA A 13 -14.20 2.44 8.48
C ALA A 13 -13.96 3.95 8.39
N ALA A 14 -14.94 4.75 8.81
CA ALA A 14 -14.83 6.20 8.83
C ALA A 14 -13.64 6.67 9.70
N GLY A 15 -12.74 7.44 9.10
CA GLY A 15 -11.53 7.95 9.76
C GLY A 15 -10.31 7.03 9.66
N GLU A 16 -10.45 5.84 9.07
CA GLU A 16 -9.32 4.92 8.86
C GLU A 16 -8.63 5.15 7.52
N LEU A 17 -7.30 4.98 7.52
CA LEU A 17 -6.49 4.88 6.31
C LEU A 17 -5.99 3.44 6.19
N VAL A 18 -6.39 2.76 5.11
CA VAL A 18 -5.93 1.39 4.81
C VAL A 18 -5.03 1.42 3.59
N LEU A 19 -3.86 0.78 3.69
CA LEU A 19 -2.90 0.60 2.60
C LEU A 19 -2.87 -0.87 2.18
N PHE A 20 -3.17 -1.11 0.91
CA PHE A 20 -3.13 -2.43 0.29
C PHE A 20 -1.75 -2.63 -0.38
N ASP A 21 -0.82 -3.33 0.30
CA ASP A 21 0.40 -3.85 -0.33
C ASP A 21 0.03 -5.05 -1.22
N ARG A 22 -0.18 -4.75 -2.51
CA ARG A 22 -1.05 -5.49 -3.44
C ARG A 22 -2.51 -5.44 -3.02
N SER A 23 -3.40 -5.80 -3.94
CA SER A 23 -4.85 -5.69 -3.74
C SER A 23 -5.60 -6.79 -4.50
N TRP A 24 -6.89 -6.59 -4.77
CA TRP A 24 -7.67 -7.43 -5.68
C TRP A 24 -7.08 -7.47 -7.09
N TYR A 25 -6.22 -6.52 -7.46
CA TYR A 25 -5.52 -6.52 -8.76
C TYR A 25 -4.48 -7.63 -8.94
N ASN A 26 -4.23 -8.47 -7.92
CA ASN A 26 -3.47 -9.72 -8.13
C ASN A 26 -4.05 -10.55 -9.29
N ARG A 27 -5.38 -10.56 -9.46
CA ARG A 27 -6.03 -11.26 -10.57
C ARG A 27 -5.67 -10.71 -11.94
N ALA A 28 -5.52 -9.40 -12.07
CA ALA A 28 -5.18 -8.76 -13.33
C ALA A 28 -3.68 -8.78 -13.66
N GLY A 29 -2.81 -9.03 -12.68
CA GLY A 29 -1.37 -9.13 -12.87
C GLY A 29 -0.87 -10.57 -12.72
N VAL A 30 -0.39 -10.89 -11.51
CA VAL A 30 0.30 -12.16 -11.24
C VAL A 30 -0.54 -13.39 -11.53
N GLU A 31 -1.84 -13.42 -11.19
CA GLU A 31 -2.65 -14.62 -11.44
C GLU A 31 -2.88 -14.85 -12.93
N LYS A 32 -3.01 -13.78 -13.73
CA LYS A 32 -3.16 -13.88 -15.19
C LYS A 32 -1.86 -14.37 -15.84
N VAL A 33 -0.74 -13.72 -15.53
CA VAL A 33 0.56 -14.02 -16.15
C VAL A 33 1.10 -15.39 -15.74
N MET A 34 0.89 -15.79 -14.48
CA MET A 34 1.38 -17.08 -13.96
C MET A 34 0.37 -18.24 -14.14
N GLY A 35 -0.82 -17.97 -14.69
CA GLY A 35 -1.85 -19.00 -14.91
C GLY A 35 -2.53 -19.50 -13.63
N PHE A 36 -2.61 -18.67 -12.58
CA PHE A 36 -3.30 -19.00 -11.33
C PHE A 36 -4.81 -18.72 -11.37
N CYS A 37 -5.29 -18.09 -12.44
CA CYS A 37 -6.72 -17.99 -12.72
C CYS A 37 -7.00 -18.37 -14.18
N THR A 38 -8.23 -18.80 -14.45
CA THR A 38 -8.70 -19.06 -15.81
C THR A 38 -8.98 -17.75 -16.56
N ASP A 39 -8.93 -17.79 -17.90
CA ASP A 39 -9.28 -16.61 -18.73
C ASP A 39 -10.69 -16.08 -18.45
N ALA A 40 -11.63 -16.98 -18.16
CA ALA A 40 -13.00 -16.61 -17.78
C ALA A 40 -13.04 -15.85 -16.45
N GLU A 41 -12.25 -16.27 -15.46
CA GLU A 41 -12.13 -15.56 -14.18
C GLU A 41 -11.43 -14.20 -14.31
N TYR A 42 -10.40 -14.12 -15.15
CA TYR A 42 -9.70 -12.87 -15.45
C TYR A 42 -10.63 -11.86 -16.13
N ARG A 43 -11.33 -12.25 -17.20
CA ARG A 43 -12.28 -11.35 -17.89
C ARG A 43 -13.40 -10.89 -16.96
N ARG A 44 -14.00 -11.83 -16.21
CA ARG A 44 -15.01 -11.49 -15.20
C ARG A 44 -14.48 -10.52 -14.14
N PHE A 45 -13.22 -10.65 -13.74
CA PHE A 45 -12.61 -9.71 -12.80
C PHE A 45 -12.47 -8.31 -13.39
N LEU A 46 -12.01 -8.20 -14.64
CA LEU A 46 -11.87 -6.90 -15.31
C LEU A 46 -13.22 -6.20 -15.47
N GLU A 47 -14.31 -6.95 -15.67
CA GLU A 47 -15.67 -6.41 -15.70
C GLU A 47 -16.19 -6.02 -14.31
N GLN A 48 -15.88 -6.82 -13.29
CA GLN A 48 -16.39 -6.60 -11.92
C GLN A 48 -15.63 -5.53 -11.14
N ALA A 49 -14.33 -5.37 -11.35
CA ALA A 49 -13.51 -4.44 -10.57
C ALA A 49 -14.01 -2.99 -10.66
N PRO A 50 -14.33 -2.41 -11.83
CA PRO A 50 -14.86 -1.05 -11.91
C PRO A 50 -16.20 -0.87 -11.18
N ILE A 51 -17.06 -1.89 -11.23
CA ILE A 51 -18.37 -1.89 -10.54
C ILE A 51 -18.14 -1.92 -9.03
N PHE A 52 -17.28 -2.83 -8.55
CA PHE A 52 -16.94 -2.94 -7.14
C PHE A 52 -16.37 -1.63 -6.61
N GLU A 53 -15.41 -1.04 -7.32
CA GLU A 53 -14.80 0.24 -6.96
C GLU A 53 -15.79 1.39 -6.96
N LYS A 54 -16.75 1.40 -7.90
CA LYS A 54 -17.80 2.41 -7.93
C LYS A 54 -18.66 2.35 -6.66
N LEU A 55 -19.02 1.15 -6.19
CA LEU A 55 -19.80 1.00 -4.95
C LEU A 55 -19.05 1.58 -3.75
N LEU A 56 -17.72 1.40 -3.67
CA LEU A 56 -16.91 1.98 -2.60
C LEU A 56 -16.88 3.51 -2.65
N VAL A 57 -16.65 4.06 -3.84
CA VAL A 57 -16.56 5.52 -4.05
C VAL A 57 -17.91 6.19 -3.84
N ASP A 58 -19.01 5.59 -4.30
CA ASP A 58 -20.38 6.10 -4.09
C ASP A 58 -20.73 6.18 -2.59
N ASP A 59 -20.18 5.30 -1.75
CA ASP A 59 -20.36 5.29 -0.28
C ASP A 59 -19.36 6.22 0.45
N GLY A 60 -18.55 6.98 -0.29
CA GLY A 60 -17.65 8.00 0.25
C GLY A 60 -16.23 7.52 0.57
N ILE A 61 -15.85 6.28 0.21
CA ILE A 61 -14.46 5.82 0.33
C ILE A 61 -13.61 6.52 -0.74
N LEU A 62 -12.56 7.21 -0.28
CA LEU A 62 -11.53 7.76 -1.17
C LEU A 62 -10.61 6.62 -1.64
N LEU A 63 -10.81 6.14 -2.86
CA LEU A 63 -10.04 5.05 -3.45
C LEU A 63 -8.95 5.58 -4.40
N TYR A 64 -7.69 5.36 -4.05
CA TYR A 64 -6.54 5.74 -4.88
C TYR A 64 -5.75 4.50 -5.32
N LYS A 65 -5.53 4.36 -6.63
CA LYS A 65 -4.82 3.22 -7.24
C LYS A 65 -3.50 3.69 -7.84
N TYR A 66 -2.39 3.12 -7.35
CA TYR A 66 -1.04 3.48 -7.79
C TYR A 66 -0.33 2.28 -8.44
N TRP A 67 0.21 2.48 -9.64
CA TRP A 67 1.14 1.57 -10.27
C TRP A 67 2.55 2.14 -10.19
N LEU A 68 3.46 1.43 -9.52
CA LEU A 68 4.86 1.83 -9.43
C LEU A 68 5.61 1.28 -10.65
N ALA A 69 5.85 2.13 -11.64
CA ALA A 69 6.57 1.76 -12.85
C ALA A 69 8.08 1.74 -12.58
N VAL A 70 8.73 0.65 -12.99
CA VAL A 70 10.17 0.47 -12.88
C VAL A 70 10.62 -0.16 -14.18
N ASP A 71 11.63 0.42 -14.81
CA ASP A 71 12.22 -0.14 -16.01
C ASP A 71 12.91 -1.46 -15.71
N GLN A 72 12.89 -2.40 -16.67
CA GLN A 72 13.45 -3.74 -16.47
C GLN A 72 14.92 -3.71 -16.03
N VAL A 73 15.71 -2.76 -16.54
CA VAL A 73 17.11 -2.59 -16.15
C VAL A 73 17.26 -2.33 -14.64
N HIS A 74 16.49 -1.39 -14.09
CA HIS A 74 16.49 -1.09 -12.66
C HIS A 74 15.87 -2.21 -11.83
N GLN A 75 14.91 -2.95 -12.40
CA GLN A 75 14.34 -4.13 -11.76
C GLN A 75 15.41 -5.22 -11.58
N GLU A 76 16.19 -5.51 -12.62
CA GLU A 76 17.27 -6.50 -12.62
C GLU A 76 18.40 -6.12 -11.64
N GLU A 77 18.81 -4.85 -11.61
CA GLU A 77 19.78 -4.35 -10.63
C GLU A 77 19.32 -4.61 -9.19
N ARG A 78 18.04 -4.36 -8.89
CA ARG A 78 17.46 -4.62 -7.57
C ARG A 78 17.38 -6.11 -7.25
N PHE A 79 17.12 -6.95 -8.25
CA PHE A 79 17.14 -8.40 -8.07
C PHE A 79 18.54 -8.89 -7.72
N ALA A 80 19.58 -8.40 -8.41
CA ALA A 80 20.97 -8.70 -8.12
C ALA A 80 21.36 -8.24 -6.71
N GLU A 81 21.07 -6.99 -6.34
CA GLU A 81 21.34 -6.45 -5.00
C GLU A 81 20.70 -7.30 -3.89
N ARG A 82 19.44 -7.73 -4.08
CA ARG A 82 18.74 -8.57 -3.10
C ARG A 82 19.33 -9.98 -3.00
N ALA A 83 19.84 -10.54 -4.10
CA ALA A 83 20.45 -11.85 -4.09
C ALA A 83 21.77 -11.85 -3.32
N GLU A 84 22.54 -10.77 -3.46
CA GLU A 84 23.83 -10.56 -2.80
C GLU A 84 23.69 -10.19 -1.32
N ASP A 85 22.71 -9.35 -0.96
CA ASP A 85 22.51 -8.86 0.41
C ASP A 85 21.74 -9.87 1.30
N PRO A 86 22.39 -10.48 2.32
CA PRO A 86 21.74 -11.45 3.21
C PRO A 86 20.53 -10.89 3.97
N LEU A 87 20.48 -9.57 4.21
CA LEU A 87 19.37 -8.91 4.90
C LEU A 87 18.16 -8.67 4.00
N LYS A 88 18.34 -8.77 2.68
CA LYS A 88 17.28 -8.55 1.67
C LYS A 88 16.89 -9.81 0.91
N ARG A 89 17.70 -10.86 0.96
CA ARG A 89 17.48 -12.13 0.23
C ARG A 89 16.10 -12.75 0.45
N TRP A 90 15.55 -12.64 1.65
CA TRP A 90 14.22 -13.17 1.98
C TRP A 90 13.08 -12.55 1.14
N LYS A 91 13.31 -11.42 0.48
CA LYS A 91 12.35 -10.76 -0.43
C LYS A 91 12.31 -11.38 -1.83
N LEU A 92 13.14 -12.39 -2.11
CA LEU A 92 13.14 -13.10 -3.39
C LEU A 92 12.36 -14.40 -3.25
N SER A 93 11.24 -14.50 -3.95
CA SER A 93 10.48 -15.75 -4.08
C SER A 93 10.74 -16.43 -5.43
N PRO A 94 10.42 -17.72 -5.57
CA PRO A 94 10.46 -18.40 -6.86
C PRO A 94 9.58 -17.74 -7.94
N ILE A 95 8.46 -17.12 -7.53
CA ILE A 95 7.59 -16.37 -8.43
C ILE A 95 8.31 -15.12 -8.95
N ASP A 96 9.03 -14.41 -8.08
CA ASP A 96 9.75 -13.22 -8.49
C ASP A 96 10.87 -13.54 -9.49
N LEU A 97 11.57 -14.67 -9.30
CA LEU A 97 12.59 -15.12 -10.25
C LEU A 97 11.98 -15.42 -11.63
N LYS A 98 10.83 -16.10 -11.67
CA LYS A 98 10.13 -16.37 -12.92
C LYS A 98 9.55 -15.10 -13.55
N SER A 99 9.14 -14.12 -12.74
CA SER A 99 8.56 -12.87 -13.24
C SER A 99 9.52 -12.04 -14.09
N ARG A 100 10.84 -12.21 -13.89
CA ARG A 100 11.89 -11.55 -14.68
C ARG A 100 11.83 -11.90 -16.16
N GLU A 101 11.56 -13.16 -16.47
CA GLU A 101 11.42 -13.68 -17.84
C GLU A 101 10.11 -13.24 -18.51
N LEU A 102 9.12 -12.81 -17.72
CA LEU A 102 7.77 -12.48 -18.17
C LEU A 102 7.49 -10.97 -18.11
N TYR A 103 8.53 -10.13 -18.16
CA TYR A 103 8.39 -8.68 -18.03
C TYR A 103 7.40 -8.09 -19.05
N GLU A 104 7.49 -8.50 -20.32
CA GLU A 104 6.58 -8.04 -21.38
C GLU A 104 5.13 -8.50 -21.14
N GLU A 105 4.93 -9.75 -20.70
CA GLU A 105 3.60 -10.29 -20.37
C GLU A 105 2.95 -9.53 -19.20
N TYR A 106 3.73 -9.13 -18.19
CA TYR A 106 3.27 -8.25 -17.13
C TYR A 106 2.92 -6.85 -17.65
N GLY A 107 3.67 -6.34 -18.63
CA GLY A 107 3.36 -5.08 -19.33
C GLY A 107 2.01 -5.14 -20.05
N LEU A 108 1.77 -6.19 -20.83
CA LEU A 108 0.50 -6.41 -21.53
C LEU A 108 -0.67 -6.56 -20.55
N ALA A 109 -0.47 -7.31 -19.46
CA ALA A 109 -1.49 -7.49 -18.42
C ALA A 109 -1.83 -6.17 -17.71
N ARG A 110 -0.82 -5.33 -17.43
CA ARG A 110 -0.99 -3.98 -16.88
C ARG A 110 -1.79 -3.09 -17.83
N ASP A 111 -1.46 -3.08 -19.12
CA ASP A 111 -2.14 -2.20 -20.08
C ASP A 111 -3.61 -2.60 -20.26
N ALA A 112 -3.90 -3.90 -20.35
CA ALA A 112 -5.27 -4.40 -20.35
C ALA A 112 -6.03 -4.08 -19.05
N MET A 113 -5.35 -4.13 -17.91
CA MET A 113 -5.92 -3.72 -16.61
C MET A 113 -6.25 -2.23 -16.60
N PHE A 114 -5.36 -1.36 -17.08
CA PHE A 114 -5.62 0.07 -17.17
C PHE A 114 -6.79 0.38 -18.09
N GLU A 115 -6.82 -0.20 -19.29
CA GLU A 115 -7.92 0.00 -20.23
C GLU A 115 -9.28 -0.37 -19.63
N ALA A 116 -9.35 -1.51 -18.93
CA ALA A 116 -10.60 -1.97 -18.34
C ALA A 116 -11.01 -1.23 -17.06
N THR A 117 -10.06 -0.69 -16.29
CA THR A 117 -10.32 -0.26 -14.90
C THR A 117 -9.90 1.17 -14.56
N HIS A 118 -9.26 1.90 -15.49
CA HIS A 118 -9.05 3.33 -15.35
C HIS A 118 -10.38 4.06 -15.60
N THR A 119 -11.00 4.56 -14.55
CA THR A 119 -12.30 5.23 -14.62
C THR A 119 -12.25 6.60 -13.97
N LYS A 120 -13.21 7.47 -14.30
CA LYS A 120 -13.29 8.81 -13.70
C LYS A 120 -13.48 8.78 -12.18
N HIS A 121 -14.23 7.80 -11.66
CA HIS A 121 -14.50 7.65 -10.23
C HIS A 121 -13.38 6.91 -9.47
N ALA A 122 -12.63 6.05 -10.15
CA ALA A 122 -11.48 5.33 -9.58
C ALA A 122 -10.32 5.29 -10.59
N PRO A 123 -9.57 6.40 -10.75
CA PRO A 123 -8.47 6.48 -11.69
C PRO A 123 -7.25 5.68 -11.23
N TRP A 124 -6.44 5.27 -12.21
CA TRP A 124 -5.08 4.78 -11.99
C TRP A 124 -4.06 5.92 -12.13
N TYR A 125 -3.07 5.91 -11.24
CA TYR A 125 -1.93 6.80 -11.28
C TYR A 125 -0.64 6.00 -11.43
N VAL A 126 0.20 6.39 -12.39
CA VAL A 126 1.51 5.79 -12.59
C VAL A 126 2.56 6.64 -11.88
N VAL A 127 3.40 5.99 -11.08
CA VAL A 127 4.52 6.64 -10.38
C VAL A 127 5.80 6.07 -10.95
N GLU A 128 6.61 6.93 -11.56
CA GLU A 128 7.98 6.58 -11.93
C GLU A 128 8.78 6.24 -10.67
N PHE A 129 9.27 5.01 -10.61
CA PHE A 129 9.85 4.44 -9.41
C PHE A 129 11.24 3.85 -9.63
N ASP A 130 11.95 4.27 -10.69
CA ASP A 130 13.37 3.96 -10.93
C ASP A 130 14.26 4.55 -9.83
N ASP A 131 14.05 5.83 -9.47
CA ASP A 131 14.56 6.41 -8.23
C ASP A 131 13.50 6.23 -7.13
N GLN A 132 13.73 5.27 -6.24
CA GLN A 132 12.79 4.97 -5.14
C GLN A 132 12.58 6.15 -4.19
N ARG A 133 13.57 7.03 -3.99
CA ARG A 133 13.43 8.17 -3.07
C ARG A 133 12.50 9.21 -3.68
N ARG A 134 12.71 9.55 -4.95
CA ARG A 134 11.83 10.47 -5.69
C ARG A 134 10.44 9.90 -5.88
N GLY A 135 10.33 8.62 -6.26
CA GLY A 135 9.04 7.95 -6.42
C GLY A 135 8.19 7.98 -5.14
N ARG A 136 8.80 7.76 -3.97
CA ARG A 136 8.11 7.89 -2.66
C ARG A 136 7.61 9.31 -2.40
N LEU A 137 8.46 10.32 -2.65
CA LEU A 137 8.09 11.73 -2.44
C LEU A 137 6.97 12.17 -3.39
N ASN A 138 7.05 11.78 -4.67
CA ASN A 138 6.04 12.10 -5.68
C ASN A 138 4.70 11.46 -5.35
N LEU A 139 4.69 10.18 -4.96
CA LEU A 139 3.47 9.49 -4.55
C LEU A 139 2.83 10.18 -3.34
N ILE A 140 3.60 10.45 -2.29
CA ILE A 140 3.09 11.10 -1.07
C ILE A 140 2.55 12.50 -1.40
N ARG A 141 3.29 13.28 -2.20
CA ARG A 141 2.84 14.61 -2.64
C ARG A 141 1.51 14.53 -3.37
N HIS A 142 1.42 13.66 -4.37
CA HIS A 142 0.21 13.46 -5.16
C HIS A 142 -0.98 13.00 -4.29
N LEU A 143 -0.75 12.10 -3.34
CA LEU A 143 -1.79 11.69 -2.39
C LEU A 143 -2.28 12.88 -1.54
N LEU A 144 -1.37 13.70 -1.02
CA LEU A 144 -1.72 14.89 -0.24
C LEU A 144 -2.48 15.93 -1.07
N ASP A 145 -2.19 16.04 -2.37
CA ASP A 145 -2.89 16.97 -3.26
C ASP A 145 -4.33 16.50 -3.58
N LEU A 146 -4.61 15.19 -3.46
CA LEU A 146 -5.94 14.60 -3.69
C LEU A 146 -6.81 14.53 -2.43
N VAL A 147 -6.20 14.31 -1.26
CA VAL A 147 -6.95 14.20 -0.01
C VAL A 147 -7.50 15.58 0.38
N PRO A 148 -8.81 15.70 0.69
CA PRO A 148 -9.37 16.98 1.12
C PRO A 148 -8.70 17.49 2.39
N ASP A 149 -8.11 18.69 2.31
CA ASP A 149 -7.58 19.36 3.49
C ASP A 149 -8.72 19.78 4.42
N ARG A 150 -8.59 19.47 5.70
CA ARG A 150 -9.56 19.82 6.73
C ARG A 150 -8.83 20.38 7.94
N LYS A 151 -9.07 21.66 8.21
CA LYS A 151 -8.65 22.29 9.46
C LYS A 151 -9.48 21.72 10.60
N VAL A 152 -8.83 20.94 11.46
CA VAL A 152 -9.40 20.48 12.72
C VAL A 152 -9.13 21.57 13.76
N PRO A 153 -10.13 22.02 14.54
CA PRO A 153 -9.88 22.93 15.64
C PRO A 153 -8.90 22.28 16.62
N VAL A 154 -7.86 23.00 17.00
CA VAL A 154 -6.99 22.55 18.08
C VAL A 154 -7.78 22.70 19.37
N GLU A 155 -8.23 21.59 19.94
CA GLU A 155 -8.78 21.58 21.29
C GLU A 155 -7.66 21.98 22.25
N THR A 156 -7.76 23.17 22.84
CA THR A 156 -6.89 23.58 23.93
C THR A 156 -7.24 22.74 25.15
N LEU A 157 -6.41 21.73 25.41
CA LEU A 157 -6.49 20.97 26.64
C LEU A 157 -5.90 21.83 27.75
N GLU A 158 -6.76 22.45 28.56
CA GLU A 158 -6.32 23.14 29.76
C GLU A 158 -5.79 22.10 30.73
N LEU A 159 -4.50 22.15 31.02
CA LEU A 159 -3.90 21.35 32.07
C LEU A 159 -4.06 22.11 33.39
N PRO A 160 -5.04 21.75 34.26
CA PRO A 160 -5.19 22.44 35.53
C PRO A 160 -3.90 22.27 36.36
N PRO A 161 -3.52 23.29 37.15
CA PRO A 161 -2.39 23.15 38.05
C PRO A 161 -2.64 21.97 38.99
N LEU A 162 -1.58 21.20 39.27
CA LEU A 162 -1.66 20.15 40.28
C LEU A 162 -2.11 20.79 41.62
N PRO A 163 -2.97 20.13 42.41
CA PRO A 163 -3.38 20.62 43.72
C PRO A 163 -2.22 20.74 44.73
N GLY A 164 -1.03 20.30 44.36
CA GLY A 164 0.20 20.44 45.14
C GLY A 164 1.45 20.44 44.27
N LYS A 165 2.62 20.47 44.91
CA LYS A 165 3.90 20.33 44.20
C LYS A 165 3.99 18.94 43.56
N PRO A 166 4.63 18.81 42.38
CA PRO A 166 4.94 17.50 41.81
C PRO A 166 5.61 16.60 42.84
N ALA A 167 5.10 15.37 42.98
CA ALA A 167 5.69 14.40 43.89
C ALA A 167 7.07 13.97 43.36
N THR A 168 8.01 13.75 44.26
CA THR A 168 9.27 13.08 43.93
C THR A 168 9.07 11.59 44.16
N GLU A 169 9.32 10.79 43.12
CA GLU A 169 9.24 9.34 43.19
C GLU A 169 10.19 8.80 44.28
N ARG A 170 9.69 7.94 45.18
CA ARG A 170 10.47 7.35 46.28
C ARG A 170 10.27 5.84 46.32
N TYR A 171 11.37 5.10 46.25
CA TYR A 171 11.37 3.64 46.28
C TYR A 171 11.73 3.14 47.68
N THR A 172 10.72 2.73 48.46
CA THR A 172 10.89 2.17 49.81
C THR A 172 11.00 0.64 49.84
N GLY A 173 10.68 -0.02 48.74
CA GLY A 173 10.78 -1.48 48.58
C GLY A 173 12.21 -1.99 48.27
N PRO A 174 12.36 -3.31 48.06
CA PRO A 174 13.66 -3.93 47.77
C PRO A 174 14.22 -3.57 46.39
N VAL A 175 13.36 -3.08 45.49
CA VAL A 175 13.73 -2.66 44.13
C VAL A 175 14.29 -1.23 44.17
N LYS A 176 15.50 -1.06 43.62
CA LYS A 176 16.19 0.23 43.53
C LYS A 176 16.27 0.68 42.06
N PRO A 177 16.13 1.98 41.76
CA PRO A 177 16.38 2.48 40.42
C PRO A 177 17.84 2.22 40.04
N LEU A 178 18.06 1.85 38.77
CA LEU A 178 19.40 1.75 38.22
C LEU A 178 20.08 3.12 38.33
N LYS A 179 21.28 3.15 38.91
CA LYS A 179 22.07 4.40 38.91
C LYS A 179 22.39 4.75 37.46
N GLY A 180 22.09 5.98 37.07
CA GLY A 180 22.44 6.51 35.75
C GLY A 180 23.92 6.27 35.47
N ARG A 181 24.21 5.60 34.36
CA ARG A 181 25.58 5.29 33.90
C ARG A 181 26.04 6.22 32.77
N TYR A 182 25.16 7.12 32.34
CA TYR A 182 25.34 8.13 31.30
C TYR A 182 24.72 9.43 31.78
#